data_AF-A0A2M7SRQ1-F1
#
_entry.id   AF-A0A2M7SRQ1-F1
#
_cell.length_a   1.000
_cell.length_b   1.000
_cell.length_c   1.000
_cell.angle_alpha   90.00
_cell.angle_beta   90.00
_cell.angle_gamma   90.00
#
_symmetry.space_group_name_H-M   'P 1'
#
loop_
_entity.id
_entity.type
_entity.pdbx_description
1 polymer ?
#
loop_
_entity_poly.entity_id
_entity_poly.type
_entity_poly.pdbx_seq_one_letter_code
_entity_poly.pdbx_strand_id
1 'polypeptide(L)' 'AGKLLDIDVLDHMVIGQGRWVSLKERGLGFSG' A
#
# COMPACT_ATOMS: atom_id res chain seq x y z
N ALA A 1 -0.36 5.13 -7.61
CA ALA A 1 -1.18 6.36 -7.66
C ALA A 1 -0.37 7.63 -7.37
N GLY A 2 0.68 7.58 -6.54
CA GLY A 2 1.49 8.75 -6.16
C GLY A 2 2.31 9.47 -7.26
N LYS A 3 2.64 8.76 -8.36
CA LYS A 3 3.53 9.26 -9.44
C LYS A 3 3.06 10.54 -10.16
N LEU A 4 1.78 10.89 -10.08
CA LEU A 4 1.26 12.11 -10.74
C LEU A 4 1.41 13.37 -9.88
N LEU A 5 1.50 13.22 -8.56
CA LEU A 5 1.52 14.33 -7.61
C LEU A 5 2.86 14.49 -6.89
N ASP A 6 3.88 13.70 -7.28
CA ASP A 6 5.19 13.63 -6.61
C ASP A 6 5.08 13.36 -5.10
N ILE A 7 4.12 12.50 -4.73
CA ILE A 7 3.91 12.07 -3.35
C ILE A 7 3.95 10.55 -3.32
N ASP A 8 4.83 10.01 -2.51
CA ASP A 8 4.96 8.56 -2.35
C ASP A 8 3.79 7.96 -1.57
N VAL A 9 3.27 6.84 -2.09
CA VAL A 9 2.32 6.01 -1.35
C VAL A 9 3.11 5.07 -0.44
N LEU A 10 2.97 5.26 0.87
CA LEU A 10 3.76 4.50 1.85
C LEU A 10 3.27 3.07 2.05
N ASP A 11 1.95 2.83 1.96
CA ASP A 11 1.35 1.50 2.02
C ASP A 11 -0.08 1.48 1.43
N HIS A 12 -0.51 0.29 1.00
CA HIS A 12 -1.87 -0.04 0.61
C HIS A 12 -2.39 -1.04 1.64
N MET A 13 -3.27 -0.59 2.53
CA MET A 13 -3.85 -1.44 3.56
C MET A 13 -5.17 -2.05 3.08
N VAL A 14 -5.30 -3.37 3.24
CA VAL A 14 -6.58 -4.07 3.11
C VAL A 14 -7.13 -4.32 4.51
N ILE A 15 -8.37 -3.89 4.80
CA ILE A 15 -8.96 -3.96 6.15
C ILE A 15 -10.24 -4.80 6.11
N GLY A 16 -10.42 -5.69 7.09
CA GLY A 16 -11.63 -6.49 7.25
C GLY A 16 -11.63 -7.32 8.54
N GLN A 17 -12.82 -7.59 9.10
CA GLN A 17 -13.01 -8.42 10.31
C GLN A 17 -12.11 -8.06 11.51
N GLY A 18 -11.88 -6.76 11.75
CA GLY A 18 -11.02 -6.30 12.85
C GLY A 18 -9.53 -6.59 12.65
N ARG A 19 -9.10 -6.84 11.40
CA ARG A 19 -7.72 -7.10 11.01
C ARG A 19 -7.35 -6.25 9.79
N TRP A 20 -6.06 -6.13 9.54
CA TRP A 20 -5.53 -5.50 8.34
C TRP A 20 -4.36 -6.31 7.77
N VAL A 21 -4.08 -6.05 6.50
CA VAL A 21 -2.93 -6.57 5.79
C VAL A 21 -2.20 -5.41 5.11
N SER A 22 -0.91 -5.27 5.41
CA SER A 22 0.01 -4.42 4.65
C SER A 22 0.38 -5.13 3.35
N LEU A 23 0.15 -4.48 2.21
CA LEU A 23 0.63 -4.99 0.94
C LEU A 23 2.15 -4.77 0.80
N LYS A 24 2.70 -3.74 1.44
CA LYS A 24 4.15 -3.49 1.50
C LYS A 24 4.91 -4.62 2.20
N GLU A 25 4.47 -5.04 3.38
CA GLU A 25 5.09 -6.14 4.13
C GLU A 25 5.02 -7.47 3.38
N ARG A 26 4.00 -7.63 2.52
CA ARG A 26 3.83 -8.81 1.65
C ARG A 26 4.60 -8.72 0.33
N GLY A 27 5.28 -7.61 0.06
CA GLY A 27 5.99 -7.38 -1.20
C GLY A 27 5.07 -7.23 -2.42
N LEU A 28 3.81 -6.81 -2.23
CA LEU A 28 2.79 -6.71 -3.28
C LEU A 28 2.48 -5.25 -3.59
N GLY A 29 2.43 -4.86 -4.87
CA GLY A 29 1.92 -3.55 -5.29
C GLY A 29 2.86 -2.35 -5.09
N PHE A 30 4.13 -2.60 -4.74
CA PHE A 30 5.18 -1.59 -4.60
C PHE A 30 6.32 -1.84 -5.61
N SER A 31 5.97 -1.98 -6.88
CA SER A 31 6.94 -1.82 -7.97
C SER A 31 7.03 -0.32 -8.27
N GLY A 32 8.08 0.33 -7.74
CA GLY A 32 8.47 1.70 -8.11
C GLY A 32 8.81 1.81 -9.58
#